data_AF-A0A3E0WFV9-F1
#
_entry.id   AF-A0A3E0WFV9-F1
#
_cell.length_a   1.000
_cell.length_b   1.000
_cell.length_c   1.000
_cell.angle_alpha   90.00
_cell.angle_beta   90.00
_cell.angle_gamma   90.00
#
_symmetry.space_group_name_H-M   'P 1'
#
loop_
_entity.id
_entity.type
_entity.pdbx_description
1 polymer ?
#
loop_
_entity_poly.entity_id
_entity_poly.type
_entity_poly.pdbx_seq_one_letter_code
_entity_poly.pdbx_strand_id
1 'polypeptide(L)'
;MKNILLEFAEEVSKERLESVQRTRQKWVEEGDQLLKWREKLCLSRAFVARETGVDYGRLTRLEHGEPVKEAKLISQVYKLTLEKIETHRALDRLLESIGIRK
;
A
#
# COMPACT_ATOMS: atom_id res chain seq x y z
N MET A 1 12.86 -13.95 -44.72
CA MET A 1 12.63 -12.77 -43.84
C MET A 1 11.24 -12.79 -43.18
N LYS A 2 10.86 -13.89 -42.51
CA LYS A 2 9.59 -14.00 -41.74
C LYS A 2 9.78 -14.33 -40.25
N ASN A 3 11.00 -14.68 -39.81
CA ASN A 3 11.30 -15.02 -38.40
C ASN A 3 11.52 -13.79 -37.50
N ILE A 4 12.19 -12.75 -38.00
CA ILE A 4 12.64 -11.63 -37.15
C ILE A 4 11.46 -10.86 -36.56
N LEU A 5 10.38 -10.66 -37.33
CA LEU A 5 9.19 -9.94 -36.86
C LEU A 5 8.37 -10.74 -35.83
N LEU A 6 8.43 -12.08 -35.91
CA LEU A 6 7.74 -12.96 -34.95
C LEU A 6 8.50 -13.00 -33.63
N GLU A 7 9.83 -13.16 -33.69
CA GLU A 7 10.71 -13.13 -32.52
C GLU A 7 10.62 -11.78 -31.79
N PHE A 8 10.60 -10.66 -32.52
CA PHE A 8 10.45 -9.33 -31.92
C PHE A 8 9.08 -9.13 -31.24
N ALA A 9 8.01 -9.67 -31.82
CA ALA A 9 6.67 -9.60 -31.23
C ALA A 9 6.55 -10.47 -29.97
N GLU A 10 7.16 -11.65 -29.97
CA GLU A 10 7.22 -12.55 -28.82
C GLU A 10 8.08 -11.96 -27.69
N GLU A 11 9.22 -11.35 -28.02
CA GLU A 11 10.11 -10.71 -27.04
C GLU A 11 9.46 -9.49 -26.37
N VAL A 12 8.81 -8.62 -27.15
CA VAL A 12 8.00 -7.51 -26.62
C VAL A 12 6.83 -8.00 -25.76
N SER A 13 6.23 -9.14 -26.11
CA SER A 13 5.15 -9.74 -25.31
C SER A 13 5.66 -10.27 -23.97
N LYS A 14 6.86 -10.85 -23.94
CA LYS A 14 7.50 -11.38 -22.74
C LYS A 14 7.94 -10.26 -21.79
N GLU A 15 8.60 -9.22 -22.30
CA GLU A 15 8.96 -8.04 -21.50
C GLU A 15 7.73 -7.37 -20.87
N ARG A 16 6.64 -7.27 -21.64
CA ARG A 16 5.38 -6.74 -21.12
C ARG A 16 4.81 -7.62 -20.00
N LEU A 17 4.79 -8.93 -20.16
CA LEU A 17 4.35 -9.86 -19.11
C LEU A 17 5.22 -9.76 -17.86
N GLU A 18 6.55 -9.69 -18.03
CA GLU A 18 7.48 -9.52 -16.90
C GLU A 18 7.25 -8.19 -16.17
N SER A 19 7.03 -7.09 -16.89
CA SER A 19 6.74 -5.79 -16.28
C SER A 19 5.43 -5.80 -15.48
N VAL A 20 4.41 -6.50 -15.97
CA VAL A 20 3.13 -6.69 -15.27
C VAL A 20 3.34 -7.55 -14.02
N GLN A 21 4.12 -8.63 -14.12
CA GLN A 21 4.44 -9.49 -12.97
C GLN A 21 5.24 -8.75 -11.90
N ARG A 22 6.27 -7.99 -12.27
CA ARG A 22 7.05 -7.16 -11.33
C ARG A 22 6.18 -6.11 -10.66
N THR A 23 5.30 -5.47 -11.42
CA THR A 23 4.34 -4.49 -10.87
C THR A 23 3.37 -5.15 -9.90
N ARG A 24 2.87 -6.35 -10.21
CA ARG A 24 2.01 -7.13 -9.32
C ARG A 24 2.73 -7.49 -8.03
N GLN A 25 3.96 -8.02 -8.13
CA GLN A 25 4.76 -8.40 -6.97
C GLN A 25 4.99 -7.21 -6.03
N LYS A 26 5.33 -6.05 -6.60
CA LYS A 26 5.44 -4.80 -5.85
C LYS A 26 4.19 -4.46 -5.04
N TRP A 27 3.00 -4.63 -5.62
CA TRP A 27 1.75 -4.32 -4.91
C TRP A 27 1.38 -5.36 -3.85
N VAL A 28 1.77 -6.62 -4.04
CA VAL A 28 1.64 -7.66 -3.00
C VAL A 28 2.50 -7.31 -1.79
N GLU A 29 3.76 -6.95 -2.01
CA GLU A 29 4.68 -6.55 -0.94
C GLU A 29 4.22 -5.27 -0.24
N GLU A 30 3.83 -4.26 -1.00
CA GLU A 30 3.31 -3.00 -0.46
C GLU A 30 2.02 -3.24 0.36
N GLY A 31 1.10 -4.06 -0.15
CA GLY A 31 -0.15 -4.41 0.52
C GLY A 31 0.08 -5.12 1.85
N ASP A 32 0.96 -6.12 1.87
CA ASP A 32 1.36 -6.86 3.08
C ASP A 32 2.03 -5.94 4.11
N GLN A 33 2.89 -5.01 3.68
CA GLN A 33 3.50 -4.03 4.58
C GLN A 33 2.45 -3.09 5.20
N LEU A 34 1.49 -2.60 4.42
CA LEU A 34 0.40 -1.75 4.92
C LEU A 34 -0.49 -2.50 5.91
N LEU A 35 -0.84 -3.75 5.60
CA LEU A 35 -1.63 -4.62 6.47
C LEU A 35 -0.94 -4.79 7.83
N LYS A 36 0.33 -5.22 7.82
CA LYS A 36 1.13 -5.43 9.04
C LYS A 36 1.28 -4.15 9.86
N TRP A 37 1.52 -3.01 9.20
CA TRP A 37 1.65 -1.73 9.90
C TRP A 37 0.33 -1.30 10.54
N ARG A 38 -0.80 -1.42 9.83
CA ARG A 38 -2.14 -1.14 10.38
C ARG A 38 -2.43 -2.02 11.60
N GLU A 39 -2.16 -3.31 11.51
CA GLU A 39 -2.39 -4.28 12.59
C GLU A 39 -1.47 -4.03 13.79
N LYS A 40 -0.20 -3.69 13.58
CA LYS A 40 0.73 -3.26 14.63
C LYS A 40 0.21 -2.05 15.41
N LEU A 41 -0.52 -1.16 14.74
CA LEU A 41 -1.18 -0.01 15.36
C LEU A 41 -2.56 -0.33 15.94
N CYS A 42 -3.02 -1.58 15.88
CA CYS A 42 -4.34 -2.03 16.33
C CYS A 42 -5.49 -1.24 15.69
N LEU A 43 -5.34 -0.87 14.41
CA LEU A 43 -6.34 -0.07 13.69
C LEU A 43 -7.22 -0.97 12.82
N SER A 44 -8.52 -0.67 12.80
CA SER A 44 -9.42 -1.31 11.84
C SER A 44 -9.25 -0.68 10.45
N ARG A 45 -9.48 -1.46 9.40
CA ARG A 45 -9.50 -0.91 8.03
C ARG A 45 -10.60 0.14 7.86
N ALA A 46 -11.72 -0.01 8.56
CA ALA A 46 -12.80 0.98 8.59
C ALA A 46 -12.35 2.32 9.18
N PHE A 47 -11.46 2.30 10.18
CA PHE A 47 -10.84 3.52 10.69
C PHE A 47 -10.03 4.23 9.59
N VAL A 48 -9.16 3.49 8.88
CA VAL A 48 -8.36 4.07 7.78
C VAL A 48 -9.25 4.60 6.66
N ALA A 49 -10.31 3.88 6.30
CA ALA A 49 -11.29 4.34 5.30
C ALA A 49 -11.90 5.70 5.67
N ARG A 50 -12.27 5.88 6.95
CA ARG A 50 -12.84 7.15 7.44
C ARG A 50 -11.80 8.28 7.44
N GLU A 51 -10.57 8.02 7.88
CA GLU A 51 -9.53 9.05 7.91
C GLU A 51 -9.07 9.49 6.51
N THR A 52 -9.03 8.56 5.56
CA THR A 52 -8.50 8.81 4.21
C THR A 52 -9.58 9.21 3.21
N GLY A 53 -10.85 8.92 3.50
CA GLY A 53 -11.95 9.03 2.53
C GLY A 53 -11.91 7.97 1.42
N VAL A 54 -10.99 6.99 1.50
CA VAL A 54 -10.89 5.90 0.53
C VAL A 54 -11.89 4.81 0.88
N ASP A 55 -12.60 4.32 -0.15
CA ASP A 55 -13.52 3.21 0.00
C ASP A 55 -12.87 1.97 0.66
N TYR A 56 -13.62 1.34 1.56
CA TYR A 56 -13.19 0.16 2.32
C TYR A 56 -12.80 -1.01 1.40
N GLY A 57 -13.55 -1.22 0.31
CA GLY A 57 -13.25 -2.24 -0.68
C GLY A 57 -11.90 -1.99 -1.35
N ARG A 58 -11.63 -0.75 -1.78
CA ARG A 58 -10.33 -0.36 -2.37
C ARG A 58 -9.17 -0.60 -1.40
N LEU A 59 -9.33 -0.27 -0.12
CA LEU A 59 -8.31 -0.54 0.90
C LEU A 59 -8.10 -2.05 1.10
N THR A 60 -9.18 -2.83 1.09
CA THR A 60 -9.11 -4.29 1.24
C THR A 60 -8.31 -4.89 0.07
N ARG A 61 -8.63 -4.50 -1.16
CA ARG A 61 -7.92 -4.95 -2.36
C ARG A 61 -6.44 -4.55 -2.34
N LEU A 62 -6.14 -3.31 -1.93
CA LEU A 62 -4.77 -2.82 -1.80
C LEU A 62 -3.95 -3.66 -0.80
N GLU A 63 -4.50 -3.96 0.38
CA GLU A 63 -3.83 -4.79 1.40
C GLU A 63 -3.56 -6.22 0.92
N HIS A 64 -4.37 -6.74 -0.01
CA HIS A 64 -4.17 -8.06 -0.62
C HIS A 64 -3.32 -8.02 -1.91
N GLY A 65 -2.77 -6.86 -2.27
CA GLY A 65 -1.98 -6.69 -3.49
C GLY A 65 -2.78 -6.83 -4.79
N GLU A 66 -4.10 -6.70 -4.71
CA GLU A 66 -4.97 -6.77 -5.87
C GLU A 66 -4.91 -5.46 -6.69
N PRO A 67 -5.25 -5.49 -7.99
CA PRO A 67 -5.29 -4.29 -8.81
C PRO A 67 -6.28 -3.25 -8.29
N VAL A 68 -5.81 -2.04 -7.98
CA VAL A 68 -6.66 -0.92 -7.59
C VAL A 68 -6.32 0.31 -8.44
N LYS A 69 -7.36 1.01 -8.94
CA LYS A 69 -7.17 2.30 -9.63
C LYS A 69 -6.46 3.27 -8.66
N GLU A 70 -5.46 4.00 -9.14
CA GLU A 70 -4.68 4.94 -8.33
C GLU A 70 -4.00 4.31 -7.09
N ALA A 71 -3.66 3.01 -7.13
CA ALA A 71 -3.03 2.29 -6.01
C ALA A 71 -1.85 3.05 -5.37
N LYS A 72 -1.05 3.77 -6.18
CA LYS A 72 0.05 4.61 -5.68
C LYS A 72 -0.41 5.74 -4.78
N LEU A 73 -1.43 6.49 -5.18
CA LEU A 73 -1.95 7.60 -4.38
C LEU A 73 -2.62 7.07 -3.11
N ILE A 74 -3.41 5.99 -3.25
CA ILE A 74 -4.06 5.36 -2.09
C ILE A 74 -3.01 4.88 -1.08
N SER A 75 -1.96 4.18 -1.54
CA SER A 75 -0.90 3.71 -0.65
C SER A 75 -0.21 4.87 0.07
N GLN A 76 0.09 5.96 -0.64
CA GLN A 76 0.71 7.15 -0.02
C GLN A 76 -0.17 7.76 1.07
N VAL A 77 -1.46 7.97 0.80
CA VAL A 77 -2.40 8.53 1.77
C VAL A 77 -2.61 7.59 2.96
N TYR A 78 -2.61 6.27 2.71
CA TYR A 78 -2.65 5.25 3.76
C TYR A 78 -1.43 5.38 4.68
N LYS A 79 -0.20 5.37 4.12
CA LYS A 79 1.05 5.48 4.90
C LYS A 79 1.07 6.74 5.76
N LEU A 80 0.75 7.90 5.17
CA LEU A 80 0.67 9.17 5.89
C LEU A 80 -0.32 9.13 7.06
N THR A 81 -1.43 8.41 6.91
CA THR A 81 -2.42 8.23 7.98
C THR A 81 -1.85 7.41 9.13
N LEU A 82 -1.14 6.32 8.83
CA LEU A 82 -0.49 5.50 9.86
C LEU A 82 0.64 6.25 10.56
N GLU A 83 1.50 6.95 9.80
CA GLU A 83 2.58 7.80 10.33
C GLU A 83 2.06 8.89 11.25
N LYS A 84 0.96 9.56 10.86
CA LYS A 84 0.28 10.54 11.70
C LYS A 84 -0.07 9.90 13.04
N ILE A 85 -0.74 8.75 13.05
CA ILE A 85 -1.21 8.10 14.29
C ILE A 85 -0.04 7.65 15.16
N GLU A 86 0.98 7.04 14.56
CA GLU A 86 2.19 6.62 15.27
C GLU A 86 2.89 7.81 15.94
N THR A 87 3.02 8.93 15.21
CA THR A 87 3.58 10.18 15.74
C THR A 87 2.77 10.74 16.91
N HIS A 88 1.44 10.78 16.79
CA HIS A 88 0.58 11.27 17.89
C HIS A 88 0.72 10.39 19.13
N ARG A 89 0.71 9.07 18.97
CA ARG A 89 0.91 8.14 20.09
C ARG A 89 2.31 8.26 20.71
N ALA A 90 3.34 8.50 19.91
CA ALA A 90 4.69 8.73 20.41
C ALA A 90 4.79 10.03 21.21
N LEU A 91 4.16 11.10 20.72
CA LEU A 91 4.05 12.37 21.44
C LEU A 91 3.30 12.19 22.77
N ASP A 92 2.19 11.45 22.77
CA ASP A 92 1.41 11.20 23.99
C ASP A 92 2.23 10.51 25.07
N ARG A 93 2.96 9.43 24.71
CA ARG A 93 3.87 8.74 25.62
C ARG A 93 4.98 9.65 26.14
N LEU A 94 5.52 10.53 25.28
CA LEU A 94 6.54 11.49 25.69
C LEU A 94 5.98 12.46 26.73
N LEU A 95 4.79 13.03 26.47
CA LEU A 95 4.12 13.95 27.38
C LEU A 95 3.75 13.29 28.71
N GLU A 96 3.36 12.02 28.69
CA GLU A 96 3.14 11.20 29.90
C GLU A 96 4.44 11.01 30.68
N SER A 97 5.55 10.69 30.01
CA SER A 97 6.84 10.44 30.66
C SER A 97 7.42 11.66 31.40
N ILE A 98 7.04 12.87 30.98
CA ILE A 98 7.46 14.13 31.59
C ILE A 98 6.38 14.74 32.51
N GLY A 99 5.28 14.02 32.77
CA GLY A 99 4.24 14.42 33.71
C GLY A 99 3.32 15.54 33.24
N ILE A 100 3.32 15.88 31.95
CA ILE A 100 2.42 16.89 31.36
C ILE A 100 1.04 16.30 31.07
N ARG A 101 0.98 15.03 30.67
CA ARG A 101 -0.26 14.30 30.37
C ARG A 101 -0.41 13.10 31.32
N LYS A 102 -1.64 12.80 31.73
CA LYS A 102 -1.98 11.65 32.58
C LYS A 102 -2.58 10.53 31.75
#